data_AF-G3F596-F1
#
_entry.id   AF-G3F596-F1
#
_cell.length_a   1.000
_cell.length_b   1.000
_cell.length_c   1.000
_cell.angle_alpha   90.00
_cell.angle_beta   90.00
_cell.angle_gamma   90.00
#
_symmetry.space_group_name_H-M   'P 1'
#
loop_
_entity.id
_entity.type
_entity.pdbx_description
1 polymer ?
#
loop_
_entity_poly.entity_id
_entity_poly.type
_entity_poly.pdbx_seq_one_letter_code
_entity_poly.pdbx_strand_id
1 'polypeptide(L)'
;RFNFVLLRENVGKRKAQIAAIRRSSGDLVLNVDSDTTLASDVVTKLALKMQNPDIGAAMGQLTASNRNDTWLARLIDMEYWLACNEERAAQARFGAVLCCCGPCAMYRRSALLLLLDQYESQYFRGKPSDFGEDRHLTILMLKAGFRTEYVPDAIAATVVPDRMGPYLRQQLRWARSTFRDTLLALRLLPGLNHYITLDVVGQNLGPLLLALTVLAGLAQVALTATVPWWTVIMIAFMTMVRCSVASFRARQLRFLAFSLHTPINLFVLLPL
;
A
#
# COMPACT_ATOMS: atom_id res chain seq x y z
N ARG A 1 2.50 26.95 15.73
CA ARG A 1 1.34 26.84 16.65
C ARG A 1 0.81 25.42 16.53
N PHE A 2 0.66 24.69 17.63
CA PHE A 2 0.02 23.37 17.62
C PHE A 2 -1.43 23.50 18.07
N ASN A 3 -2.33 22.73 17.45
CA ASN A 3 -3.73 22.64 17.85
C ASN A 3 -4.07 21.17 18.08
N PHE A 4 -4.60 20.87 19.27
CA PHE A 4 -4.98 19.52 19.65
C PHE A 4 -6.49 19.40 19.61
N VAL A 5 -7.00 18.46 18.81
CA VAL A 5 -8.44 18.16 18.70
C VAL A 5 -8.72 16.88 19.48
N LEU A 6 -9.25 17.03 20.69
CA LEU A 6 -9.64 15.89 21.52
C LEU A 6 -11.04 15.42 21.14
N LEU A 7 -11.18 14.12 20.83
CA LEU A 7 -12.47 13.48 20.59
C LEU A 7 -12.93 12.80 21.88
N ARG A 8 -14.24 12.79 22.14
CA ARG A 8 -14.81 12.26 23.39
C ARG A 8 -14.58 10.76 23.56
N GLU A 9 -14.52 10.03 22.45
CA GLU A 9 -14.34 8.58 22.41
C GLU A 9 -13.50 8.19 21.18
N ASN A 10 -13.06 6.93 21.13
CA ASN A 10 -12.38 6.40 19.95
C ASN A 10 -13.38 6.15 18.82
N VAL A 11 -13.36 7.04 17.82
CA VAL A 11 -14.23 6.99 16.64
C VAL A 11 -13.56 6.40 15.38
N GLY A 12 -12.34 5.87 15.53
CA GLY A 12 -11.53 5.35 14.42
C GLY A 12 -10.73 6.44 13.67
N LYS A 13 -9.70 6.00 12.93
CA LYS A 13 -8.74 6.88 12.20
C LYS A 13 -9.45 7.83 11.25
N ARG A 14 -10.38 7.31 10.43
CA ARG A 14 -11.12 8.09 9.44
C ARG A 14 -11.85 9.30 10.03
N LYS A 15 -12.69 9.09 11.04
CA LYS A 15 -13.49 10.17 11.64
C LYS A 15 -12.61 11.19 12.34
N ALA A 16 -11.50 10.75 12.94
CA ALA A 16 -10.50 11.64 13.50
C ALA A 16 -9.82 12.52 12.43
N GLN A 17 -9.46 11.94 11.29
CA GLN A 17 -8.93 12.70 10.15
C GLN A 17 -9.94 13.72 9.62
N ILE A 18 -11.21 13.35 9.46
CA ILE A 18 -12.27 14.27 9.02
C ILE A 18 -12.38 15.47 9.97
N ALA A 19 -12.39 15.21 11.29
CA ALA A 19 -12.45 16.28 12.30
C ALA A 19 -11.24 17.22 12.21
N ALA A 20 -10.04 16.67 11.99
CA ALA A 20 -8.82 17.45 11.82
C ALA A 20 -8.82 18.27 10.51
N ILE A 21 -9.22 17.67 9.38
CA ILE A 21 -9.27 18.32 8.06
C ILE A 21 -10.28 19.48 8.05
N ARG A 22 -11.46 19.30 8.68
CA ARG A 22 -12.47 20.37 8.76
C ARG A 22 -11.99 21.57 9.56
N ARG A 23 -11.08 21.37 10.53
CA ARG A 23 -10.51 22.43 11.37
C ARG A 23 -9.17 22.98 10.85
N SER A 24 -8.60 22.37 9.81
CA SER A 24 -7.34 22.85 9.21
C SER A 24 -7.60 24.05 8.30
N SER A 25 -6.58 24.90 8.12
CA SER A 25 -6.66 26.12 7.31
C SER A 25 -5.66 26.19 6.15
N GLY A 26 -4.71 25.25 6.05
CA GLY A 26 -3.69 25.26 4.98
C GLY A 26 -4.23 24.74 3.65
N ASP A 27 -3.68 25.19 2.53
CA ASP A 27 -4.12 24.76 1.18
C ASP A 27 -3.87 23.28 0.90
N LEU A 28 -2.86 22.71 1.58
CA LEU A 28 -2.47 21.31 1.51
C LEU A 28 -2.56 20.69 2.91
N VAL A 29 -2.97 19.42 2.96
CA VAL A 29 -3.01 18.62 4.19
C VAL A 29 -2.03 17.46 4.05
N LEU A 30 -1.07 17.37 4.96
CA LEU A 30 -0.15 16.24 5.06
C LEU A 30 -0.61 15.30 6.18
N ASN A 31 -0.92 14.06 5.81
CA ASN A 31 -1.18 12.98 6.75
C ASN A 31 0.15 12.30 7.12
N VAL A 32 0.34 12.08 8.42
CA VAL A 32 1.51 11.42 9.00
C VAL A 32 1.01 10.49 10.10
N ASP A 33 1.43 9.22 10.06
CA ASP A 33 1.13 8.28 11.13
C ASP A 33 1.99 8.58 12.37
N SER A 34 1.47 8.29 13.57
CA SER A 34 2.12 8.68 14.84
C SER A 34 3.46 7.99 15.10
N ASP A 35 3.74 6.90 14.40
CA ASP A 35 4.97 6.12 14.44
C ASP A 35 5.94 6.48 13.31
N THR A 36 5.72 7.62 12.64
CA THR A 36 6.48 8.03 11.47
C THR A 36 7.28 9.31 11.71
N THR A 37 8.56 9.27 11.35
CA THR A 37 9.47 10.42 11.34
C THR A 37 9.71 10.87 9.90
N LEU A 38 9.46 12.15 9.62
CA LEU A 38 9.70 12.73 8.29
C LEU A 38 11.11 13.31 8.20
N ALA A 39 11.76 13.16 7.04
CA ALA A 39 12.95 13.95 6.74
C ALA A 39 12.59 15.46 6.70
N SER A 40 13.55 16.33 7.03
CA SER A 40 13.33 17.76 7.21
C SER A 40 12.80 18.48 5.97
N ASP A 41 12.99 17.92 4.79
CA ASP A 41 12.62 18.49 3.50
C ASP A 41 11.38 17.84 2.85
N VAL A 42 10.73 16.88 3.51
CA VAL A 42 9.54 16.16 2.99
C VAL A 42 8.43 17.12 2.62
N VAL A 43 8.11 18.06 3.50
CA VAL A 43 7.01 19.02 3.28
C VAL A 43 7.29 19.85 2.04
N THR A 44 8.51 20.36 1.89
CA THR A 44 8.93 21.15 0.72
C THR A 44 8.84 20.34 -0.56
N LYS A 45 9.38 19.12 -0.58
CA LYS A 45 9.39 18.24 -1.76
C LYS A 45 7.97 17.87 -2.22
N LEU A 46 7.09 17.52 -1.28
CA LEU A 46 5.69 17.22 -1.58
C LEU A 46 4.94 18.47 -2.05
N ALA A 47 5.11 19.61 -1.36
CA ALA A 47 4.46 20.86 -1.73
C ALA A 47 4.86 21.33 -3.14
N LEU A 48 6.14 21.19 -3.52
CA LEU A 48 6.61 21.47 -4.88
C LEU A 48 5.87 20.63 -5.93
N LYS A 49 5.69 19.33 -5.68
CA LYS A 49 4.91 18.46 -6.57
C LYS A 49 3.45 18.90 -6.64
N MET A 50 2.85 19.29 -5.50
CA MET A 50 1.45 19.72 -5.40
C MET A 50 1.16 21.10 -6.00
N GLN A 51 2.17 21.85 -6.47
CA GLN A 51 1.96 23.12 -7.18
C GLN A 51 1.16 22.94 -8.48
N ASN A 52 1.27 21.78 -9.13
CA ASN A 52 0.42 21.47 -10.27
C ASN A 52 -1.04 21.27 -9.80
N PRO A 53 -2.01 22.08 -10.28
CA PRO A 53 -3.41 22.01 -9.86
C PRO A 53 -4.07 20.66 -10.18
N ASP A 54 -3.60 19.94 -11.20
CA ASP A 54 -4.13 18.63 -11.61
C ASP A 54 -3.82 17.53 -10.58
N ILE A 55 -2.85 17.76 -9.68
CA ILE A 55 -2.47 16.79 -8.65
C ILE A 55 -3.34 17.02 -7.41
N GLY A 56 -4.10 15.98 -7.05
CA GLY A 56 -4.96 15.95 -5.86
C GLY A 56 -4.29 15.31 -4.65
N ALA A 57 -3.32 14.41 -4.89
CA ALA A 57 -2.51 13.81 -3.83
C ALA A 57 -1.09 13.46 -4.29
N ALA A 58 -0.13 13.51 -3.38
CA ALA A 58 1.23 13.05 -3.58
C ALA A 58 1.74 12.32 -2.32
N MET A 59 2.36 11.17 -2.49
CA MET A 59 2.98 10.43 -1.38
C MET A 59 4.50 10.42 -1.47
N GLY A 60 5.14 10.28 -0.31
CA GLY A 60 6.58 10.12 -0.19
C GLY A 60 7.05 8.66 -0.22
N GLN A 61 8.36 8.48 -0.28
CA GLN A 61 9.03 7.20 -0.12
C GLN A 61 8.97 6.74 1.35
N LEU A 62 8.60 5.48 1.56
CA LEU A 62 8.57 4.87 2.88
C LEU A 62 9.81 4.03 3.15
N THR A 63 10.30 4.08 4.39
CA THR A 63 11.38 3.24 4.91
C THR A 63 11.03 2.75 6.30
N ALA A 64 11.53 1.58 6.68
CA ALA A 64 11.37 1.09 8.05
C ALA A 64 12.47 1.65 8.96
N SER A 65 12.07 2.38 10.01
CA SER A 65 12.98 2.98 10.99
C SER A 65 13.72 1.92 11.82
N ASN A 66 13.03 0.85 12.21
CA ASN A 66 13.52 -0.28 12.99
C ASN A 66 14.01 -1.46 12.13
N ARG A 67 14.35 -1.24 10.86
CA ARG A 67 14.77 -2.30 9.91
C ARG A 67 16.02 -3.08 10.33
N ASN A 68 16.79 -2.55 11.27
CA ASN A 68 18.02 -3.16 11.77
C ASN A 68 17.80 -4.00 13.04
N ASP A 69 16.61 -3.91 13.65
CA ASP A 69 16.36 -4.46 14.98
C ASP A 69 16.08 -5.96 14.93
N THR A 70 15.38 -6.42 13.89
CA THR A 70 15.06 -7.85 13.70
C THR A 70 15.15 -8.26 12.24
N TRP A 71 15.33 -9.57 11.99
CA TRP A 71 15.29 -10.13 10.64
C TRP A 71 13.94 -9.89 9.96
N LEU A 72 12.84 -9.90 10.73
CA LEU A 72 11.49 -9.66 10.23
C LEU A 72 11.31 -8.19 9.83
N ALA A 73 11.75 -7.24 10.65
CA ALA A 73 11.70 -5.82 10.32
C ALA A 73 12.52 -5.51 9.04
N ARG A 74 13.67 -6.17 8.88
CA ARG A 74 14.47 -6.09 7.64
C ARG A 74 13.75 -6.65 6.43
N LEU A 75 13.03 -7.76 6.58
CA LEU A 75 12.21 -8.35 5.52
C LEU A 75 11.06 -7.42 5.12
N ILE A 76 10.40 -6.81 6.11
CA ILE A 76 9.29 -5.87 5.90
C ILE A 76 9.78 -4.58 5.24
N ASP A 77 10.98 -4.07 5.54
CA ASP A 77 11.59 -2.93 4.83
C ASP A 77 11.69 -3.20 3.31
N MET A 78 12.09 -4.42 2.93
CA MET A 78 12.15 -4.84 1.53
C MET A 78 10.75 -4.98 0.91
N GLU A 79 9.78 -5.48 1.67
CA GLU A 79 8.38 -5.55 1.24
C GLU A 79 7.79 -4.15 1.00
N TYR A 80 8.04 -3.21 1.91
CA TYR A 80 7.64 -1.80 1.79
C TYR A 80 8.28 -1.16 0.56
N TRP A 81 9.56 -1.42 0.31
CA TRP A 81 10.21 -0.92 -0.91
C TRP A 81 9.50 -1.38 -2.17
N LEU A 82 9.10 -2.65 -2.25
CA LEU A 82 8.41 -3.18 -3.41
C LEU A 82 6.97 -2.63 -3.55
N ALA A 83 6.19 -2.68 -2.47
CA ALA A 83 4.75 -2.41 -2.49
C ALA A 83 4.37 -0.92 -2.32
N CYS A 84 5.19 -0.16 -1.59
CA CYS A 84 4.93 1.26 -1.27
C CYS A 84 5.83 2.22 -2.05
N ASN A 85 6.94 1.75 -2.64
CA ASN A 85 7.84 2.62 -3.40
C ASN A 85 7.86 2.25 -4.89
N GLU A 86 8.40 1.09 -5.28
CA GLU A 86 8.57 0.73 -6.70
C GLU A 86 7.24 0.63 -7.45
N GLU A 87 6.24 -0.04 -6.87
CA GLU A 87 4.90 -0.12 -7.47
C GLU A 87 4.27 1.27 -7.62
N ARG A 88 4.38 2.12 -6.59
CA ARG A 88 3.82 3.49 -6.61
C ARG A 88 4.57 4.38 -7.61
N ALA A 89 5.88 4.21 -7.74
CA ALA A 89 6.68 4.89 -8.75
C ALA A 89 6.25 4.50 -10.16
N ALA A 90 5.95 3.21 -10.40
CA ALA A 90 5.46 2.75 -11.69
C ALA A 90 4.06 3.31 -12.01
N GLN A 91 3.13 3.27 -11.04
CA GLN A 91 1.80 3.86 -11.16
C GLN A 91 1.83 5.39 -11.38
N ALA A 92 2.73 6.10 -10.71
CA ALA A 92 2.88 7.55 -10.84
C ALA A 92 3.30 7.99 -12.25
N ARG A 93 3.96 7.13 -13.03
CA ARG A 93 4.25 7.43 -14.46
C ARG A 93 2.97 7.66 -15.27
N PHE A 94 1.85 7.12 -14.80
CA PHE A 94 0.53 7.27 -15.40
C PHE A 94 -0.40 8.18 -14.57
N GLY A 95 0.16 8.92 -13.59
CA GLY A 95 -0.59 9.85 -12.75
C GLY A 95 -1.65 9.21 -11.86
N ALA A 96 -1.52 7.91 -11.60
CA ALA A 96 -2.57 7.11 -10.96
C ALA A 96 -2.02 6.16 -9.89
N VAL A 97 -1.29 6.71 -8.92
CA VAL A 97 -1.00 5.98 -7.68
C VAL A 97 -2.31 5.54 -7.03
N LEU A 98 -2.50 4.24 -6.84
CA LEU A 98 -3.77 3.70 -6.34
C LEU A 98 -3.92 3.76 -4.82
N CYS A 99 -2.83 4.00 -4.10
CA CYS A 99 -2.82 4.13 -2.65
C CYS A 99 -1.67 5.05 -2.24
N CYS A 100 -1.98 6.31 -1.91
CA CYS A 100 -1.04 7.19 -1.22
C CYS A 100 -0.97 6.77 0.24
N CYS A 101 0.11 6.08 0.63
CA CYS A 101 0.22 5.45 1.95
C CYS A 101 0.17 6.46 3.12
N GLY A 102 -0.56 6.10 4.18
CA GLY A 102 -0.82 6.94 5.35
C GLY A 102 0.39 7.57 6.06
N PRO A 103 1.56 6.91 6.16
CA PRO A 103 2.72 7.49 6.82
C PRO A 103 3.21 8.81 6.22
N CYS A 104 3.00 9.04 4.91
CA CYS A 104 3.47 10.24 4.24
C CYS A 104 2.67 10.51 2.96
N ALA A 105 1.49 11.12 3.11
CA ALA A 105 0.63 11.49 1.99
C ALA A 105 0.10 12.92 2.14
N MET A 106 0.39 13.76 1.15
CA MET A 106 -0.10 15.13 1.04
C MET A 106 -1.28 15.19 0.08
N TYR A 107 -2.30 15.95 0.44
CA TYR A 107 -3.54 16.09 -0.33
C TYR A 107 -3.91 17.56 -0.51
N ARG A 108 -4.56 17.86 -1.64
CA ARG A 108 -5.15 19.18 -1.89
C ARG A 108 -6.38 19.36 -1.01
N ARG A 109 -6.38 20.34 -0.11
CA ARG A 109 -7.45 20.52 0.89
C ARG A 109 -8.80 20.82 0.24
N SER A 110 -8.84 21.66 -0.78
CA SER A 110 -10.08 22.02 -1.48
C SER A 110 -10.78 20.79 -2.05
N ALA A 111 -10.03 19.89 -2.70
CA ALA A 111 -10.55 18.62 -3.19
C ALA A 111 -10.97 17.69 -2.04
N LEU A 112 -10.15 17.58 -0.98
CA LEU A 112 -10.46 16.78 0.20
C LEU A 112 -11.82 17.12 0.81
N LEU A 113 -12.09 18.42 1.01
CA LEU A 113 -13.32 18.90 1.64
C LEU A 113 -14.57 18.45 0.87
N LEU A 114 -14.52 18.45 -0.47
CA LEU A 114 -15.62 18.00 -1.32
C LEU A 114 -15.85 16.47 -1.24
N LEU A 115 -14.84 15.73 -0.80
CA LEU A 115 -14.84 14.27 -0.75
C LEU A 115 -15.09 13.72 0.66
N LEU A 116 -15.11 14.55 1.71
CA LEU A 116 -15.20 14.08 3.10
C LEU A 116 -16.44 13.24 3.39
N ASP A 117 -17.59 13.60 2.80
CA ASP A 117 -18.84 12.86 3.04
C ASP A 117 -18.77 11.46 2.39
N GLN A 118 -18.21 11.34 1.19
CA GLN A 118 -17.96 10.05 0.52
C GLN A 118 -16.84 9.24 1.21
N TYR A 119 -15.87 9.96 1.77
CA TYR A 119 -14.79 9.37 2.53
C TYR A 119 -15.34 8.72 3.81
N GLU A 120 -16.18 9.44 4.56
CA GLU A 120 -16.85 8.95 5.77
C GLU A 120 -17.74 7.74 5.48
N SER A 121 -18.58 7.85 4.46
CA SER A 121 -19.61 6.87 4.08
C SER A 121 -19.10 5.71 3.22
N GLN A 122 -17.91 5.18 3.49
CA GLN A 122 -17.45 3.98 2.80
C GLN A 122 -18.21 2.74 3.27
N TYR A 123 -19.02 2.16 2.38
CA TYR A 123 -19.72 0.90 2.61
C TYR A 123 -19.16 -0.21 1.72
N PHE A 124 -19.13 -1.43 2.27
CA PHE A 124 -18.89 -2.64 1.50
C PHE A 124 -19.90 -3.71 1.89
N ARG A 125 -20.65 -4.22 0.91
CA ARG A 125 -21.75 -5.20 1.13
C ARG A 125 -22.74 -4.75 2.23
N GLY A 126 -23.09 -3.47 2.23
CA GLY A 126 -24.05 -2.88 3.19
C GLY A 126 -23.51 -2.58 4.59
N LYS A 127 -22.22 -2.85 4.87
CA LYS A 127 -21.59 -2.56 6.17
C LYS A 127 -20.58 -1.41 6.06
N PRO A 128 -20.52 -0.51 7.06
CA PRO A 128 -19.45 0.47 7.15
C PRO A 128 -18.09 -0.22 7.17
N SER A 129 -17.14 0.36 6.44
CA SER A 129 -15.79 -0.15 6.31
C SER A 129 -14.83 0.68 7.15
N ASP A 130 -14.05 0.04 8.02
CA ASP A 130 -13.19 0.67 9.04
C ASP A 130 -11.68 0.52 8.78
N PHE A 131 -11.28 -0.02 7.63
CA PHE A 131 -9.88 -0.17 7.23
C PHE A 131 -9.64 0.29 5.79
N GLY A 132 -8.39 0.58 5.42
CA GLY A 132 -8.01 0.93 4.05
C GLY A 132 -8.39 2.36 3.65
N GLU A 133 -8.37 3.26 4.63
CA GLU A 133 -8.64 4.68 4.50
C GLU A 133 -7.81 5.36 3.42
N ASP A 134 -6.50 5.08 3.41
CA ASP A 134 -5.53 5.70 2.53
C ASP A 134 -5.82 5.38 1.05
N ARG A 135 -6.09 4.11 0.75
CA ARG A 135 -6.47 3.62 -0.58
C ARG A 135 -7.81 4.19 -1.02
N HIS A 136 -8.81 4.17 -0.14
CA HIS A 136 -10.14 4.74 -0.43
C HIS A 136 -10.05 6.23 -0.79
N LEU A 137 -9.32 7.01 0.02
CA LEU A 137 -9.14 8.44 -0.21
C LEU A 137 -8.42 8.72 -1.53
N THR A 138 -7.42 7.90 -1.86
CA THR A 138 -6.68 8.01 -3.12
C THR A 138 -7.58 7.69 -4.33
N ILE A 139 -8.42 6.66 -4.24
CA ILE A 139 -9.41 6.33 -5.26
C ILE A 139 -10.45 7.44 -5.43
N LEU A 140 -10.89 8.08 -4.34
CA LEU A 140 -11.80 9.22 -4.42
C LEU A 140 -11.16 10.41 -5.15
N MET A 141 -9.87 10.69 -4.91
CA MET A 141 -9.14 11.72 -5.66
C MET A 141 -9.10 11.41 -7.16
N LEU A 142 -8.78 10.16 -7.53
CA LEU A 142 -8.78 9.74 -8.93
C LEU A 142 -10.18 9.82 -9.56
N LYS A 143 -11.23 9.43 -8.84
CA LYS A 143 -12.62 9.56 -9.29
C LYS A 143 -13.06 11.01 -9.48
N ALA A 144 -12.49 11.93 -8.70
CA ALA A 144 -12.71 13.37 -8.84
C ALA A 144 -11.91 13.99 -10.01
N GLY A 145 -11.17 13.18 -10.78
CA GLY A 145 -10.41 13.63 -11.95
C GLY A 145 -9.00 14.13 -11.64
N PHE A 146 -8.55 14.03 -10.39
CA PHE A 146 -7.19 14.42 -10.02
C PHE A 146 -6.18 13.32 -10.27
N ARG A 147 -4.94 13.72 -10.54
CA ARG A 147 -3.77 12.84 -10.53
C ARG A 147 -3.31 12.56 -9.10
N THR A 148 -2.76 11.36 -8.91
CA THR A 148 -2.12 10.93 -7.67
C THR A 148 -0.70 10.47 -7.95
N GLU A 149 0.26 10.99 -7.18
CA GLU A 149 1.67 10.97 -7.53
C GLU A 149 2.57 10.41 -6.44
N TYR A 150 3.79 10.03 -6.83
CA TYR A 150 4.84 9.52 -5.94
C TYR A 150 6.08 10.41 -6.04
N VAL A 151 6.65 10.79 -4.89
CA VAL A 151 7.84 11.64 -4.79
C VAL A 151 8.96 10.85 -4.10
N PRO A 152 9.91 10.26 -4.84
CA PRO A 152 10.93 9.37 -4.28
C PRO A 152 11.84 10.05 -3.24
N ASP A 153 12.12 11.34 -3.42
CA ASP A 153 13.02 12.06 -2.53
C ASP A 153 12.35 12.49 -1.22
N ALA A 154 11.02 12.41 -1.10
CA ALA A 154 10.29 12.75 0.12
C ALA A 154 10.25 11.54 1.07
N ILE A 155 11.27 11.40 1.91
CA ILE A 155 11.48 10.18 2.71
C ILE A 155 10.79 10.26 4.07
N ALA A 156 9.98 9.24 4.39
CA ALA A 156 9.37 9.03 5.69
C ALA A 156 9.80 7.68 6.27
N ALA A 157 10.25 7.68 7.53
CA ALA A 157 10.69 6.50 8.27
C ALA A 157 9.61 6.12 9.28
N THR A 158 8.94 4.98 9.08
CA THR A 158 7.86 4.46 9.93
C THR A 158 8.31 3.23 10.70
N VAL A 159 7.76 2.97 11.88
CA VAL A 159 8.01 1.73 12.63
C VAL A 159 7.20 0.61 12.01
N VAL A 160 7.86 -0.53 11.73
CA VAL A 160 7.20 -1.73 11.21
C VAL A 160 7.11 -2.82 12.27
N PRO A 161 6.18 -3.80 12.15
CA PRO A 161 6.12 -4.94 13.05
C PRO A 161 7.47 -5.65 13.21
N ASP A 162 7.83 -5.97 14.45
CA ASP A 162 9.03 -6.73 14.79
C ASP A 162 8.73 -8.21 15.13
N ARG A 163 7.43 -8.57 15.19
CA ARG A 163 6.93 -9.90 15.52
C ARG A 163 5.91 -10.40 14.49
N MET A 164 5.84 -11.71 14.34
CA MET A 164 4.99 -12.36 13.32
C MET A 164 3.50 -12.08 13.51
N GLY A 165 2.97 -12.13 14.74
CA GLY A 165 1.53 -11.90 14.99
C GLY A 165 1.02 -10.54 14.50
N PRO A 166 1.62 -9.40 14.91
CA PRO A 166 1.28 -8.09 14.37
C PRO A 166 1.48 -7.97 12.86
N TYR A 167 2.56 -8.55 12.32
CA TYR A 167 2.83 -8.58 10.88
C TYR A 167 1.70 -9.25 10.09
N LEU A 168 1.26 -10.45 10.51
CA LEU A 168 0.18 -11.18 9.84
C LEU A 168 -1.14 -10.40 9.88
N ARG A 169 -1.48 -9.79 11.03
CA ARG A 169 -2.68 -8.93 11.15
C ARG A 169 -2.63 -7.73 10.22
N GLN A 170 -1.45 -7.15 10.00
CA GLN A 170 -1.27 -6.06 9.05
C GLN A 170 -1.46 -6.55 7.61
N GLN A 171 -0.80 -7.64 7.24
CA GLN A 171 -0.88 -8.22 5.89
C GLN A 171 -2.31 -8.62 5.50
N LEU A 172 -3.05 -9.28 6.41
CA LEU A 172 -4.44 -9.63 6.19
C LEU A 172 -5.32 -8.38 5.99
N ARG A 173 -5.07 -7.31 6.75
CA ARG A 173 -5.79 -6.04 6.59
C ARG A 173 -5.52 -5.41 5.23
N TRP A 174 -4.26 -5.43 4.79
CA TRP A 174 -3.84 -4.90 3.48
C TRP A 174 -4.41 -5.71 2.33
N ALA A 175 -4.39 -7.04 2.41
CA ALA A 175 -5.02 -7.91 1.42
C ALA A 175 -6.52 -7.64 1.31
N ARG A 176 -7.24 -7.60 2.44
CA ARG A 176 -8.68 -7.31 2.48
C ARG A 176 -9.00 -5.93 1.89
N SER A 177 -8.22 -4.90 2.23
CA SER A 177 -8.39 -3.55 1.65
C SER A 177 -8.15 -3.57 0.14
N THR A 178 -7.11 -4.25 -0.33
CA THR A 178 -6.75 -4.29 -1.75
C THR A 178 -7.86 -4.94 -2.58
N PHE A 179 -8.38 -6.10 -2.17
CA PHE A 179 -9.50 -6.76 -2.87
C PHE A 179 -10.77 -5.90 -2.87
N ARG A 180 -11.14 -5.37 -1.70
CA ARG A 180 -12.32 -4.53 -1.55
C ARG A 180 -12.26 -3.28 -2.44
N ASP A 181 -11.16 -2.54 -2.32
CA ASP A 181 -11.00 -1.26 -2.99
C ASP A 181 -10.78 -1.43 -4.49
N THR A 182 -10.18 -2.54 -4.93
CA THR A 182 -10.18 -2.95 -6.33
C THR A 182 -11.62 -3.09 -6.85
N LEU A 183 -12.49 -3.80 -6.14
CA LEU A 183 -13.89 -3.96 -6.53
C LEU A 183 -14.61 -2.61 -6.62
N LEU A 184 -14.40 -1.72 -5.65
CA LEU A 184 -14.97 -0.37 -5.61
C LEU A 184 -14.40 0.58 -6.68
N ALA A 185 -13.20 0.30 -7.18
CA ALA A 185 -12.52 1.05 -8.23
C ALA A 185 -12.71 0.45 -9.63
N LEU A 186 -13.39 -0.69 -9.81
CA LEU A 186 -13.53 -1.33 -11.13
C LEU A 186 -14.07 -0.39 -12.22
N ARG A 187 -15.02 0.49 -11.87
CA ARG A 187 -15.59 1.47 -12.81
C ARG A 187 -14.66 2.63 -13.15
N LEU A 188 -13.63 2.87 -12.33
CA LEU A 188 -12.61 3.89 -12.56
C LEU A 188 -11.55 3.40 -13.55
N LEU A 189 -11.21 2.11 -13.54
CA LEU A 189 -10.09 1.54 -14.30
C LEU A 189 -10.13 1.82 -15.80
N PRO A 190 -11.28 1.74 -16.52
CA PRO A 190 -11.32 2.05 -17.95
C PRO A 190 -10.99 3.52 -18.28
N GLY A 191 -11.16 4.43 -17.33
CA GLY A 191 -10.79 5.84 -17.47
C GLY A 191 -9.32 6.14 -17.13
N LEU A 192 -8.58 5.15 -16.61
CA LEU A 192 -7.15 5.26 -16.33
C LEU A 192 -6.33 4.62 -17.46
N ASN A 193 -5.00 4.75 -17.37
CA ASN A 193 -4.12 4.08 -18.32
C ASN A 193 -4.23 2.55 -18.23
N HIS A 194 -4.16 1.85 -19.36
CA HIS A 194 -4.21 0.39 -19.45
C HIS A 194 -3.19 -0.33 -18.55
N TYR A 195 -2.02 0.28 -18.30
CA TYR A 195 -1.05 -0.24 -17.36
C TYR A 195 -1.63 -0.39 -15.95
N ILE A 196 -2.43 0.57 -15.49
CA ILE A 196 -3.06 0.55 -14.16
C ILE A 196 -4.05 -0.61 -14.07
N THR A 197 -4.82 -0.85 -15.13
CA THR A 197 -5.73 -2.00 -15.19
C THR A 197 -4.95 -3.31 -15.13
N LEU A 198 -3.86 -3.44 -15.89
CA LEU A 198 -3.01 -4.63 -15.87
C LEU A 198 -2.39 -4.87 -14.49
N ASP A 199 -1.89 -3.80 -13.86
CA ASP A 199 -1.30 -3.84 -12.53
C ASP A 199 -2.31 -4.30 -11.47
N VAL A 200 -3.51 -3.72 -11.47
CA VAL A 200 -4.60 -4.13 -10.56
C VAL A 200 -5.02 -5.58 -10.79
N VAL A 201 -5.17 -5.99 -12.05
CA VAL A 201 -5.49 -7.38 -12.40
C VAL A 201 -4.40 -8.32 -11.90
N GLY A 202 -3.12 -7.98 -12.12
CA GLY A 202 -1.99 -8.76 -11.64
C GLY A 202 -1.93 -8.88 -10.12
N GLN A 203 -2.16 -7.78 -9.39
CA GLN A 203 -2.16 -7.76 -7.92
C GLN A 203 -3.27 -8.62 -7.31
N ASN A 204 -4.42 -8.73 -7.98
CA ASN A 204 -5.55 -9.52 -7.48
C ASN A 204 -5.51 -10.98 -7.96
N LEU A 205 -5.17 -11.24 -9.22
CA LEU A 205 -5.09 -12.60 -9.76
C LEU A 205 -3.85 -13.34 -9.30
N GLY A 206 -2.71 -12.68 -9.14
CA GLY A 206 -1.45 -13.31 -8.75
C GLY A 206 -1.56 -14.16 -7.47
N PRO A 207 -2.04 -13.60 -6.35
CA PRO A 207 -2.25 -14.36 -5.12
C PRO A 207 -3.26 -15.51 -5.28
N LEU A 208 -4.32 -15.33 -6.06
CA LEU A 208 -5.33 -16.37 -6.31
C LEU A 208 -4.76 -17.54 -7.12
N LEU A 209 -3.99 -17.24 -8.17
CA LEU A 209 -3.32 -18.26 -8.99
C LEU A 209 -2.24 -18.99 -8.18
N LEU A 210 -1.52 -18.29 -7.31
CA LEU A 210 -0.56 -18.90 -6.41
C LEU A 210 -1.27 -19.85 -5.43
N ALA A 211 -2.37 -19.41 -4.80
CA ALA A 211 -3.16 -20.26 -3.91
C ALA A 211 -3.69 -21.51 -4.62
N LEU A 212 -4.25 -21.35 -5.84
CA LEU A 212 -4.72 -22.48 -6.65
C LEU A 212 -3.59 -23.46 -6.97
N THR A 213 -2.40 -22.94 -7.31
CA THR A 213 -1.23 -23.75 -7.65
C THR A 213 -0.71 -24.52 -6.43
N VAL A 214 -0.71 -23.92 -5.24
CA VAL A 214 -0.38 -24.60 -3.98
C VAL A 214 -1.41 -25.69 -3.68
N LEU A 215 -2.71 -25.41 -3.79
CA LEU A 215 -3.78 -26.38 -3.56
C LEU A 215 -3.70 -27.57 -4.53
N ALA A 216 -3.46 -27.30 -5.81
CA ALA A 216 -3.25 -28.35 -6.82
C ALA A 216 -2.03 -29.21 -6.50
N GLY A 217 -0.93 -28.58 -6.05
CA GLY A 217 0.27 -29.30 -5.60
C GLY A 217 0.00 -30.20 -4.39
N LEU A 218 -0.73 -29.70 -3.38
CA LEU A 218 -1.14 -30.49 -2.21
C LEU A 218 -2.06 -31.66 -2.61
N ALA A 219 -3.00 -31.43 -3.53
CA ALA A 219 -3.87 -32.48 -4.05
C ALA A 219 -3.08 -33.57 -4.79
N GLN A 220 -2.06 -33.21 -5.58
CA GLN A 220 -1.18 -34.17 -6.23
C GLN A 220 -0.45 -35.04 -5.19
N VAL A 221 0.13 -34.44 -4.15
CA VAL A 221 0.80 -35.19 -3.07
C VAL A 221 -0.19 -36.14 -2.40
N ALA A 222 -1.39 -35.68 -2.06
CA ALA A 222 -2.39 -36.49 -1.38
C ALA A 222 -2.90 -37.68 -2.23
N LEU A 223 -3.05 -37.49 -3.54
CA LEU A 223 -3.61 -38.51 -4.44
C LEU A 223 -2.56 -39.48 -4.98
N THR A 224 -1.31 -39.05 -5.15
CA THR A 224 -0.28 -39.83 -5.85
C THR A 224 0.94 -40.16 -4.99
N ALA A 225 1.05 -39.60 -3.79
CA ALA A 225 2.25 -39.64 -2.96
C ALA A 225 3.53 -39.12 -3.66
N THR A 226 3.39 -38.36 -4.75
CA THR A 226 4.52 -37.75 -5.47
C THR A 226 4.61 -36.25 -5.20
N VAL A 227 5.84 -35.74 -5.10
CA VAL A 227 6.10 -34.31 -4.91
C VAL A 227 5.91 -33.56 -6.25
N PRO A 228 5.18 -32.43 -6.28
CA PRO A 228 4.97 -31.62 -7.48
C PRO A 228 6.22 -30.78 -7.80
N TRP A 229 7.31 -31.42 -8.21
CA TRP A 229 8.62 -30.77 -8.44
C TRP A 229 8.54 -29.61 -9.42
N TRP A 230 7.75 -29.72 -10.49
CA TRP A 230 7.55 -28.63 -11.45
C TRP A 230 6.95 -27.38 -10.80
N THR A 231 5.96 -27.54 -9.92
CA THR A 231 5.37 -26.44 -9.16
C THR A 231 6.41 -25.78 -8.25
N VAL A 232 7.17 -26.60 -7.51
CA VAL A 232 8.22 -26.10 -6.60
C VAL A 232 9.29 -25.32 -7.37
N ILE A 233 9.78 -25.87 -8.47
CA ILE A 233 10.80 -25.25 -9.33
C ILE A 233 10.27 -23.95 -9.94
N MET A 234 9.02 -23.93 -10.42
CA MET A 234 8.41 -22.72 -11.00
C MET A 234 8.28 -21.59 -9.97
N ILE A 235 7.80 -21.90 -8.77
CA ILE A 235 7.68 -20.91 -7.68
C ILE A 235 9.06 -20.39 -7.27
N ALA A 236 10.05 -21.26 -7.13
CA ALA A 236 11.42 -20.87 -6.81
C ALA A 236 12.00 -19.98 -7.92
N PHE A 237 11.85 -20.36 -9.18
CA PHE A 237 12.31 -19.60 -10.33
C PHE A 237 11.68 -18.20 -10.39
N MET A 238 10.35 -18.11 -10.30
CA MET A 238 9.63 -16.82 -10.30
C MET A 238 10.01 -15.95 -9.10
N THR A 239 10.23 -16.55 -7.93
CA THR A 239 10.74 -15.84 -6.75
C THR A 239 12.12 -15.26 -7.02
N MET A 240 13.03 -16.04 -7.61
CA MET A 240 14.38 -15.58 -7.94
C MET A 240 14.37 -14.49 -9.01
N VAL A 241 13.52 -14.60 -10.04
CA VAL A 241 13.34 -13.52 -11.04
C VAL A 241 12.87 -12.24 -10.35
N ARG A 242 11.82 -12.30 -9.52
CA ARG A 242 11.31 -11.14 -8.77
C ARG A 242 12.40 -10.51 -7.89
N CYS A 243 13.13 -11.31 -7.12
CA CYS A 243 14.17 -10.82 -6.21
C CYS A 243 15.38 -10.25 -6.97
N SER A 244 15.73 -10.82 -8.12
CA SER A 244 16.81 -10.32 -8.98
C SER A 244 16.44 -8.98 -9.61
N VAL A 245 15.21 -8.84 -10.13
CA VAL A 245 14.70 -7.57 -10.64
C VAL A 245 14.66 -6.52 -9.54
N ALA A 246 14.16 -6.87 -8.35
CA ALA A 246 14.16 -5.99 -7.19
C ALA A 246 15.57 -5.53 -6.81
N SER A 247 16.53 -6.46 -6.78
CA SER A 247 17.94 -6.17 -6.46
C SER A 247 18.57 -5.24 -7.48
N PHE A 248 18.34 -5.46 -8.77
CA PHE A 248 18.81 -4.60 -9.86
C PHE A 248 18.21 -3.19 -9.77
N ARG A 249 16.89 -3.10 -9.58
CA ARG A 249 16.15 -1.83 -9.48
C ARG A 249 16.59 -1.00 -8.28
N ALA A 250 16.67 -1.63 -7.11
CA ALA A 250 17.11 -0.98 -5.88
C ALA A 250 18.63 -0.76 -5.79
N ARG A 251 19.41 -1.35 -6.71
CA ARG A 251 20.89 -1.39 -6.68
C ARG A 251 21.44 -1.95 -5.37
N GLN A 252 20.78 -2.96 -4.81
CA GLN A 252 21.11 -3.52 -3.50
C GLN A 252 20.94 -5.03 -3.50
N LEU A 253 22.01 -5.77 -3.18
CA LEU A 253 22.00 -7.24 -3.14
C LEU A 253 21.09 -7.81 -2.04
N ARG A 254 20.76 -7.03 -1.01
CA ARG A 254 19.90 -7.47 0.10
C ARG A 254 18.53 -7.98 -0.38
N PHE A 255 18.02 -7.47 -1.50
CA PHE A 255 16.74 -7.92 -2.08
C PHE A 255 16.76 -9.37 -2.57
N LEU A 256 17.93 -10.00 -2.76
CA LEU A 256 18.00 -11.45 -2.99
C LEU A 256 17.52 -12.24 -1.77
N ALA A 257 17.74 -11.72 -0.55
CA ALA A 257 17.23 -12.31 0.68
C ALA A 257 15.71 -12.13 0.85
N PHE A 258 15.06 -11.30 0.03
CA PHE A 258 13.60 -11.21 0.01
C PHE A 258 12.93 -12.50 -0.48
N SER A 259 13.69 -13.44 -1.06
CA SER A 259 13.21 -14.79 -1.36
C SER A 259 12.71 -15.54 -0.12
N LEU A 260 13.17 -15.18 1.08
CA LEU A 260 12.68 -15.69 2.37
C LEU A 260 11.24 -15.26 2.69
N HIS A 261 10.71 -14.25 1.99
CA HIS A 261 9.29 -13.88 2.07
C HIS A 261 8.38 -14.95 1.46
N THR A 262 8.83 -15.64 0.40
CA THR A 262 8.00 -16.62 -0.31
C THR A 262 7.51 -17.75 0.61
N PRO A 263 8.35 -18.42 1.42
CA PRO A 263 7.87 -19.42 2.38
C PRO A 263 6.84 -18.86 3.39
N ILE A 264 7.04 -17.64 3.90
CA ILE A 264 6.08 -17.00 4.81
C ILE A 264 4.74 -16.80 4.10
N ASN A 265 4.77 -16.34 2.86
CA ASN A 265 3.57 -16.16 2.06
C ASN A 265 2.83 -17.50 1.84
N LEU A 266 3.57 -18.54 1.42
CA LEU A 266 2.99 -19.85 1.09
C LEU A 266 2.42 -20.59 2.31
N PHE A 267 3.16 -20.62 3.41
CA PHE A 267 2.85 -21.48 4.56
C PHE A 267 2.14 -20.76 5.70
N VAL A 268 2.12 -19.42 5.69
CA VAL A 268 1.54 -18.63 6.79
C VAL A 268 0.47 -17.67 6.31
N LEU A 269 0.70 -16.87 5.27
CA LEU A 269 -0.28 -15.89 4.81
C LEU A 269 -1.43 -16.51 3.99
N LEU A 270 -1.12 -17.36 3.01
CA LEU A 270 -2.15 -17.99 2.17
C LEU A 270 -3.16 -18.85 2.94
N PRO A 271 -2.79 -19.58 4.01
CA PRO A 271 -3.75 -20.34 4.80
C PRO A 271 -4.70 -19.53 5.71
N LEU A 272 -4.44 -18.22 5.91
CA LEU A 272 -5.19 -17.34 6.83
C LEU A 272 -6.28 -16.52 6.14
#